data_AF-A0A7S2BF41-F1
#
_entry.id   AF-A0A7S2BF41-F1
#
_cell.length_a   1.000
_cell.length_b   1.000
_cell.length_c   1.000
_cell.angle_alpha   90.00
_cell.angle_beta   90.00
_cell.angle_gamma   90.00
#
_symmetry.space_group_name_H-M   'P 1'
#
loop_
_entity.id
_entity.type
_entity.pdbx_description
1 polymer ?
#
loop_
_entity_poly.entity_id
_entity_poly.type
_entity_poly.pdbx_seq_one_letter_code
_entity_poly.pdbx_strand_id
1 'polypeptide(L)'
;GRSDVGWVRVGGYDGAARGRFVFTHPDILDATGSEAIKADHAVLLCITSNNLRTADPLPNILQRIGVGLAQIGDIILADENDCTAYIVCAPDVAKQAVRLLPKDLSGVTTVEELLSGDSDISGIVPEGTLQEMTIERLDKRASKKK
;
A
#
# COMPACT_ATOMS: atom_id res chain seq x y z
N GLY A 1 -4.13 19.06 -30.34
CA GLY A 1 -3.37 17.84 -30.71
C GLY A 1 -3.67 16.80 -29.66
N ARG A 2 -4.02 15.58 -30.08
CA ARG A 2 -4.17 14.45 -29.16
C ARG A 2 -2.78 14.07 -28.65
N SER A 3 -2.63 13.76 -27.37
CA SER A 3 -1.36 13.22 -26.87
C SER A 3 -1.16 11.81 -27.46
N ASP A 4 0.07 11.46 -27.80
CA ASP A 4 0.37 10.10 -28.33
C ASP A 4 0.24 9.02 -27.24
N VAL A 5 0.15 9.44 -25.97
CA VAL A 5 0.05 8.56 -24.79
C VAL A 5 -0.96 9.15 -23.80
N GLY A 6 -1.83 8.29 -23.27
CA GLY A 6 -2.68 8.57 -22.11
C GLY A 6 -2.04 8.02 -20.84
N TRP A 7 -2.37 8.60 -19.68
CA TRP A 7 -1.85 8.10 -18.40
C TRP A 7 -2.86 8.29 -17.27
N VAL A 8 -2.79 7.40 -16.29
CA VAL A 8 -3.59 7.45 -15.05
C VAL A 8 -2.66 7.29 -13.86
N ARG A 9 -2.82 8.15 -12.85
CA ARG A 9 -2.14 7.98 -11.56
C ARG A 9 -2.91 6.94 -10.75
N VAL A 10 -2.23 5.91 -10.29
CA VAL A 10 -2.77 4.79 -9.50
C VAL A 10 -1.97 4.59 -8.22
N GLY A 11 -2.51 3.82 -7.27
CA GLY A 11 -1.72 3.35 -6.13
C GLY A 11 -1.50 4.39 -5.03
N GLY A 12 -2.41 5.35 -4.87
CA GLY A 12 -2.39 6.32 -3.77
C GLY A 12 -3.80 6.83 -3.49
N TYR A 13 -4.00 7.33 -2.27
CA TYR A 13 -5.20 8.06 -1.85
C TYR A 13 -5.28 9.43 -2.55
N ASP A 14 -6.44 10.08 -2.47
CA ASP A 14 -6.52 11.49 -2.84
C ASP A 14 -5.55 12.32 -1.98
N GLY A 15 -4.68 13.09 -2.64
CA GLY A 15 -3.62 13.85 -1.97
C GLY A 15 -2.37 13.05 -1.56
N ALA A 16 -2.31 11.74 -1.85
CA ALA A 16 -1.13 10.92 -1.56
C ALA A 16 0.13 11.52 -2.21
N ALA A 17 1.26 11.44 -1.49
CA ALA A 17 2.57 11.82 -2.01
C ALA A 17 3.11 10.74 -2.95
N ARG A 18 2.85 9.47 -2.62
CA ARG A 18 3.28 8.32 -3.42
C ARG A 18 2.18 7.83 -4.35
N GLY A 19 2.59 7.40 -5.54
CA GLY A 19 1.71 6.82 -6.53
C GLY A 19 2.52 6.31 -7.72
N ARG A 20 1.85 5.57 -8.59
CA ARG A 20 2.39 5.01 -9.83
C ARG A 20 1.63 5.58 -11.00
N PHE A 21 2.21 5.51 -12.20
CA PHE A 21 1.55 5.89 -13.43
C PHE A 21 1.35 4.67 -14.31
N VAL A 22 0.14 4.48 -14.80
CA VAL A 22 -0.19 3.50 -15.83
C VAL A 22 -0.27 4.27 -17.15
N PHE A 23 0.62 3.95 -18.08
CA PHE A 23 0.60 4.49 -19.43
C PHE A 23 -0.24 3.59 -20.32
N THR A 24 -1.14 4.19 -21.10
CA THR A 24 -2.04 3.46 -21.98
C THR A 24 -2.29 4.25 -23.27
N HIS A 25 -2.93 3.61 -24.25
CA HIS A 25 -3.37 4.30 -25.45
C HIS A 25 -4.50 5.29 -25.10
N PRO A 26 -4.51 6.52 -25.63
CA PRO A 26 -5.57 7.50 -25.36
C PRO A 26 -6.98 6.94 -25.62
N ASP A 27 -7.17 6.17 -26.69
CA ASP A 27 -8.47 5.56 -27.00
C ASP A 27 -8.92 4.53 -25.93
N ILE A 28 -8.00 3.85 -25.25
CA ILE A 28 -8.33 2.95 -24.13
C ILE A 28 -8.73 3.77 -22.92
N LEU A 29 -8.01 4.85 -22.63
CA LEU A 29 -8.35 5.77 -21.54
C LEU A 29 -9.75 6.39 -21.76
N ASP A 30 -10.04 6.83 -22.98
CA ASP A 30 -11.33 7.42 -23.36
C ASP A 30 -12.48 6.40 -23.27
N ALA A 31 -12.22 5.13 -23.61
CA ALA A 31 -13.24 4.07 -23.62
C ALA A 31 -13.49 3.45 -22.23
N THR A 32 -12.43 3.25 -21.44
CA THR A 32 -12.48 2.55 -20.15
C THR A 32 -12.65 3.52 -18.98
N GLY A 33 -12.15 4.75 -19.10
CA GLY A 33 -12.14 5.74 -18.03
C GLY A 33 -11.04 5.51 -17.00
N SER A 34 -10.69 6.57 -16.24
CA SER A 34 -9.62 6.54 -15.25
C SER A 34 -9.92 5.61 -14.07
N GLU A 35 -11.19 5.51 -13.65
CA GLU A 35 -11.56 4.77 -12.44
C GLU A 35 -11.46 3.27 -12.61
N ALA A 36 -11.89 2.74 -13.76
CA ALA A 36 -11.73 1.33 -14.07
C ALA A 36 -10.22 0.96 -14.19
N ILE A 37 -9.42 1.82 -14.82
CA ILE A 37 -7.95 1.62 -14.88
C ILE A 37 -7.34 1.63 -13.47
N LYS A 38 -7.77 2.52 -12.57
CA LYS A 38 -7.29 2.51 -11.17
C LYS A 38 -7.66 1.22 -10.46
N ALA A 39 -8.89 0.74 -10.60
CA ALA A 39 -9.37 -0.49 -9.97
C ALA A 39 -8.60 -1.73 -10.44
N ASP A 40 -8.20 -1.78 -11.72
CA ASP A 40 -7.41 -2.89 -12.27
C ASP A 40 -5.95 -2.89 -11.81
N HIS A 41 -5.42 -1.72 -11.43
CA HIS A 41 -3.99 -1.53 -11.17
C HIS A 41 -3.64 -1.19 -9.72
N ALA A 42 -4.62 -1.04 -8.84
CA ALA A 42 -4.43 -0.74 -7.43
C ALA A 42 -5.39 -1.53 -6.53
N VAL A 43 -4.89 -1.95 -5.37
CA VAL A 43 -5.66 -2.63 -4.33
C VAL A 43 -5.43 -1.91 -3.02
N LEU A 44 -6.51 -1.65 -2.28
CA LEU A 44 -6.46 -1.16 -0.90
C LEU A 44 -6.44 -2.35 0.06
N LEU A 45 -5.38 -2.45 0.85
CA LEU A 45 -5.26 -3.39 1.96
C LEU A 45 -5.63 -2.70 3.27
N CYS A 46 -6.40 -3.39 4.09
CA CYS A 46 -6.55 -3.13 5.52
C CYS A 46 -5.80 -4.19 6.30
N ILE A 47 -4.89 -3.76 7.16
CA ILE A 47 -4.08 -4.62 8.01
C ILE A 47 -4.48 -4.33 9.44
N THR A 48 -5.06 -5.29 10.13
CA THR A 48 -5.35 -5.18 11.56
C THR A 48 -4.42 -6.11 12.32
N SER A 49 -3.63 -5.57 13.26
CA SER A 49 -2.77 -6.35 14.13
C SER A 49 -2.50 -5.63 15.43
N ASN A 50 -2.54 -6.38 16.53
CA ASN A 50 -2.19 -5.87 17.86
C ASN A 50 -0.70 -5.55 18.02
N ASN A 51 0.14 -5.95 17.05
CA ASN A 51 1.58 -5.77 17.10
C ASN A 51 2.09 -4.64 16.21
N LEU A 52 1.25 -3.98 15.41
CA LEU A 52 1.69 -2.93 14.48
C LEU A 52 2.48 -1.81 15.16
N ARG A 53 2.10 -1.44 16.39
CA ARG A 53 2.78 -0.42 17.19
C ARG A 53 4.17 -0.82 17.70
N THR A 54 4.37 -2.11 17.97
CA THR A 54 5.60 -2.63 18.61
C THR A 54 6.52 -3.36 17.64
N ALA A 55 6.01 -3.71 16.46
CA ALA A 55 6.76 -4.32 15.39
C ALA A 55 7.67 -3.29 14.69
N ASP A 56 8.55 -3.79 13.84
CA ASP A 56 9.31 -2.94 12.93
C ASP A 56 8.34 -2.12 12.04
N PRO A 57 8.73 -0.92 11.56
CA PRO A 57 7.93 -0.14 10.63
C PRO A 57 7.50 -0.98 9.42
N LEU A 58 6.26 -0.80 8.93
CA LEU A 58 5.73 -1.61 7.82
C LEU A 58 6.63 -1.57 6.57
N PRO A 59 7.28 -0.45 6.18
CA PRO A 59 8.24 -0.47 5.07
C PRO A 59 9.36 -1.51 5.24
N ASN A 60 9.88 -1.67 6.47
CA ASN A 60 10.93 -2.65 6.77
C ASN A 60 10.40 -4.09 6.69
N ILE A 61 9.18 -4.33 7.20
CA ILE A 61 8.52 -5.63 7.15
C ILE A 61 8.22 -6.01 5.70
N LEU A 62 7.63 -5.10 4.94
CA LEU A 62 7.32 -5.26 3.52
C LEU A 62 8.58 -5.60 2.71
N GLN A 63 9.69 -4.89 2.96
CA GLN A 63 10.95 -5.21 2.31
C GLN A 63 11.47 -6.61 2.68
N ARG A 64 11.34 -7.02 3.96
CA ARG A 64 11.77 -8.34 4.44
C ARG A 64 11.01 -9.48 3.78
N ILE A 65 9.71 -9.29 3.54
CA ILE A 65 8.90 -10.28 2.82
C ILE A 65 9.08 -10.19 1.29
N GLY A 66 9.98 -9.35 0.80
CA GLY A 66 10.35 -9.24 -0.61
C GLY A 66 9.49 -8.27 -1.43
N VAL A 67 8.73 -7.38 -0.79
CA VAL A 67 7.93 -6.36 -1.48
C VAL A 67 8.76 -5.08 -1.66
N GLY A 68 8.89 -4.62 -2.91
CA GLY A 68 9.56 -3.36 -3.23
C GLY A 68 8.66 -2.15 -2.93
N LEU A 69 9.19 -1.16 -2.21
CA LEU A 69 8.44 0.07 -1.85
C LEU A 69 7.96 0.90 -3.06
N ALA A 70 8.51 0.67 -4.26
CA ALA A 70 8.03 1.32 -5.49
C ALA A 70 6.65 0.82 -5.94
N GLN A 71 6.23 -0.36 -5.47
CA GLN A 71 4.91 -0.95 -5.76
C GLN A 71 3.86 -0.60 -4.69
N ILE A 72 4.23 0.25 -3.73
CA ILE A 72 3.41 0.62 -2.58
C ILE A 72 3.24 2.14 -2.56
N GLY A 73 1.99 2.56 -2.35
CA GLY A 73 1.62 3.93 -2.07
C GLY A 73 2.01 4.35 -0.66
N ASP A 74 1.30 5.35 -0.15
CA ASP A 74 1.42 5.79 1.22
C ASP A 74 0.84 4.73 2.17
N ILE A 75 1.37 4.70 3.40
CA ILE A 75 0.88 3.85 4.49
C ILE A 75 0.25 4.75 5.54
N ILE A 76 -1.01 4.50 5.88
CA ILE A 76 -1.76 5.29 6.87
C ILE A 76 -2.06 4.41 8.08
N LEU A 77 -1.63 4.85 9.26
CA LEU A 77 -1.96 4.24 10.55
C LEU A 77 -3.20 4.95 11.11
N ALA A 78 -4.33 4.26 11.21
CA ALA A 78 -5.64 4.90 11.34
C ALA A 78 -6.26 4.90 12.73
N ASP A 79 -5.75 4.09 13.66
CA ASP A 79 -6.28 4.03 15.02
C ASP A 79 -5.31 4.70 16.01
N GLU A 80 -5.81 5.26 17.10
CA GLU A 80 -4.99 5.84 18.19
C GLU A 80 -4.07 4.80 18.83
N ASN A 81 -4.41 3.51 18.69
CA ASN A 81 -3.60 2.40 19.16
C ASN A 81 -2.64 1.83 18.08
N ASP A 82 -2.63 2.42 16.88
CA ASP A 82 -1.89 1.95 15.70
C ASP A 82 -2.17 0.48 15.33
N CYS A 83 -3.34 -0.06 15.71
CA CYS A 83 -3.70 -1.45 15.45
C CYS A 83 -4.22 -1.69 14.03
N THR A 84 -4.48 -0.63 13.28
CA THR A 84 -5.01 -0.69 11.91
C THR A 84 -4.17 0.16 10.99
N ALA A 85 -3.69 -0.45 9.90
CA ALA A 85 -2.96 0.22 8.84
C ALA A 85 -3.65 0.02 7.49
N TYR A 86 -3.66 1.07 6.68
CA TYR A 86 -4.14 1.05 5.32
C TYR A 86 -2.98 1.24 4.35
N ILE A 87 -2.99 0.45 3.27
CA ILE A 87 -1.95 0.51 2.25
C ILE A 87 -2.59 0.36 0.87
N VAL A 88 -2.33 1.30 -0.04
CA VAL A 88 -2.62 1.08 -1.46
C VAL A 88 -1.39 0.46 -2.13
N CYS A 89 -1.58 -0.65 -2.85
CA CYS A 89 -0.48 -1.34 -3.51
C CYS A 89 -0.88 -1.94 -4.86
N ALA A 90 0.10 -2.51 -5.55
CA ALA A 90 -0.12 -3.29 -6.76
C ALA A 90 -0.87 -4.61 -6.48
N PRO A 91 -1.70 -5.13 -7.40
CA PRO A 91 -2.45 -6.37 -7.18
C PRO A 91 -1.58 -7.62 -6.91
N ASP A 92 -0.39 -7.69 -7.49
CA ASP A 92 0.60 -8.74 -7.23
C ASP A 92 1.19 -8.64 -5.82
N VAL A 93 1.45 -7.40 -5.36
CA VAL A 93 1.87 -7.11 -3.99
C VAL A 93 0.79 -7.48 -2.99
N ALA A 94 -0.49 -7.20 -3.28
CA ALA A 94 -1.61 -7.53 -2.40
C ALA A 94 -1.63 -9.02 -2.04
N LYS A 95 -1.54 -9.89 -3.06
CA LYS A 95 -1.50 -11.35 -2.87
C LYS A 95 -0.33 -11.81 -2.00
N GLN A 96 0.83 -11.19 -2.17
CA GLN A 96 2.03 -11.50 -1.39
C GLN A 96 1.88 -11.00 0.06
N ALA A 97 1.37 -9.79 0.25
CA ALA A 97 1.16 -9.16 1.56
C ALA A 97 0.14 -9.94 2.39
N VAL A 98 -1.02 -10.29 1.83
CA VAL A 98 -2.06 -11.12 2.47
C VAL A 98 -1.48 -12.44 2.98
N ARG A 99 -0.58 -13.07 2.20
CA ARG A 99 0.01 -14.36 2.54
C ARG A 99 1.13 -14.30 3.58
N LEU A 100 1.93 -13.23 3.57
CA LEU A 100 3.21 -13.18 4.30
C LEU A 100 3.21 -12.22 5.49
N LEU A 101 2.50 -11.10 5.45
CA LEU A 101 2.45 -10.14 6.56
C LEU A 101 1.96 -10.76 7.88
N PRO A 102 0.92 -11.61 7.91
CA PRO A 102 0.49 -12.24 9.16
C PRO A 102 1.57 -13.10 9.82
N LYS A 103 2.52 -13.62 9.04
CA LYS A 103 3.62 -14.46 9.53
C LYS A 103 4.77 -13.63 10.10
N ASP A 104 4.99 -12.43 9.59
CA ASP A 104 6.10 -11.56 10.02
C ASP A 104 5.69 -10.70 11.22
N LEU A 105 4.50 -10.07 11.17
CA LEU A 105 3.97 -9.23 12.27
C LEU A 105 3.72 -10.04 13.56
N SER A 106 3.55 -11.36 13.43
CA SER A 106 3.23 -12.28 14.54
C SER A 106 1.92 -11.89 15.25
N GLY A 107 1.39 -12.77 16.12
CA GLY A 107 0.13 -12.49 16.83
C GLY A 107 -1.14 -12.59 15.96
N VAL A 108 -2.25 -12.05 16.44
CA VAL A 108 -3.51 -11.98 15.68
C VAL A 108 -3.37 -10.85 14.67
N THR A 109 -3.12 -11.23 13.42
CA THR A 109 -2.98 -10.31 12.29
C THR A 109 -3.95 -10.72 11.19
N THR A 110 -4.81 -9.80 10.76
CA THR A 110 -5.66 -9.95 9.58
C THR A 110 -5.20 -8.97 8.51
N VAL A 111 -5.24 -9.43 7.26
CA VAL A 111 -4.94 -8.60 6.08
C VAL A 111 -6.08 -8.83 5.11
N GLU A 112 -6.85 -7.79 4.85
CA GLU A 112 -8.06 -7.82 4.05
C GLU A 112 -7.90 -6.91 2.83
N GLU A 113 -8.30 -7.40 1.67
CA GLU A 113 -8.44 -6.59 0.46
C GLU A 113 -9.82 -5.91 0.53
N LEU A 114 -9.83 -4.60 0.80
CA LEU A 114 -11.09 -3.88 0.99
C LEU A 114 -11.81 -3.56 -0.33
N LEU A 115 -11.06 -3.49 -1.44
CA LEU A 115 -11.61 -3.12 -2.74
C LEU A 115 -10.93 -3.91 -3.85
N SER A 116 -11.73 -4.71 -4.53
CA SER A 116 -11.45 -5.22 -5.88
C SER A 116 -12.76 -5.26 -6.65
N GLY A 117 -12.93 -4.34 -7.61
CA GLY A 117 -13.87 -4.55 -8.71
C GLY A 117 -14.97 -3.53 -8.96
N ASP A 118 -15.34 -2.60 -8.06
CA ASP A 118 -16.48 -1.68 -8.37
C ASP A 118 -16.55 -0.39 -7.53
N SER A 119 -15.52 -0.05 -6.74
CA SER A 119 -15.60 1.15 -5.89
C SER A 119 -14.30 1.96 -5.91
N ASP A 120 -14.50 3.27 -5.88
CA ASP A 120 -13.47 4.27 -6.05
C ASP A 120 -12.53 4.28 -4.84
N ILE A 121 -11.31 3.76 -5.03
CA ILE A 121 -10.24 3.80 -4.03
C ILE A 121 -9.94 5.25 -3.63
N SER A 122 -10.19 6.23 -4.50
CA SER A 122 -9.98 7.66 -4.20
C SER A 122 -10.97 8.21 -3.18
N GLY A 123 -12.17 7.60 -3.06
CA GLY A 123 -13.18 8.00 -2.08
C GLY A 123 -12.90 7.55 -0.65
N ILE A 124 -11.97 6.61 -0.46
CA ILE A 124 -11.52 6.17 0.86
C ILE A 124 -10.19 6.87 1.16
N VAL A 125 -10.26 8.01 1.86
CA VAL A 125 -9.08 8.60 2.52
C VAL A 125 -9.14 8.13 3.97
N PRO A 126 -8.35 7.13 4.38
CA PRO A 126 -8.30 6.73 5.77
C PRO A 126 -7.81 7.91 6.61
N GLU A 127 -8.53 8.25 7.66
CA GLU A 127 -8.01 9.17 8.67
C GLU A 127 -6.88 8.48 9.42
N GLY A 128 -5.79 9.20 9.70
CA GLY A 128 -4.65 8.61 10.39
C GLY A 128 -3.33 9.36 10.21
N THR A 129 -2.27 8.75 10.74
CA THR A 129 -0.91 9.25 10.63
C THR A 129 -0.20 8.59 9.44
N LEU A 130 0.39 9.40 8.58
CA LEU A 130 1.24 8.92 7.49
C LEU A 130 2.52 8.31 8.09
N GLN A 131 2.78 7.03 7.80
CA GLN A 131 4.03 6.39 8.18
C GLN A 131 5.15 6.77 7.19
N GLU A 132 6.34 7.05 7.72
CA GLU A 132 7.49 7.39 6.89
C GLU A 132 7.91 6.20 6.02
N MET A 133 8.03 6.43 4.70
CA MET A 133 8.34 5.39 3.71
C MET A 133 9.85 5.23 3.50
N THR A 134 10.61 5.15 4.59
CA THR A 134 12.07 4.94 4.59
C THR A 134 12.41 3.58 5.21
N ILE A 135 13.46 2.94 4.68
CA ILE A 135 13.98 1.72 5.28
C ILE A 135 14.92 2.13 6.41
N GLU A 136 14.45 1.99 7.63
CA GLU A 136 15.28 2.20 8.80
C GLU A 136 16.28 1.05 8.90
N ARG A 137 17.57 1.38 8.97
CA ARG A 137 18.59 0.38 9.29
C ARG A 137 18.37 -0.08 10.72
N LEU A 138 17.82 -1.28 10.88
CA LEU A 138 17.90 -2.02 12.13
C LEU A 138 19.37 -2.22 12.47
N ASP A 139 19.88 -1.37 13.37
CA ASP A 139 21.25 -1.44 13.83
C ASP A 139 21.42 -2.72 14.66
N LYS A 140 21.75 -3.83 13.99
CA LYS A 140 22.03 -5.15 14.59
C LYS A 140 23.23 -5.14 15.56
N ARG A 141 23.82 -3.98 15.85
CA ARG A 141 25.01 -3.82 16.69
C ARG A 141 24.70 -3.59 18.18
N ALA A 142 23.46 -3.35 18.58
CA ALA A 142 23.12 -3.15 20.00
C ALA A 142 22.87 -4.45 20.81
N SER A 143 22.74 -5.62 20.15
CA SER A 143 22.41 -6.90 20.83
C SER A 143 23.63 -7.69 21.34
N LYS A 144 24.83 -7.10 21.36
CA LYS A 144 26.01 -7.69 22.04
C LYS A 144 26.62 -6.73 23.03
N LYS A 145 25.94 -6.48 24.14
CA LYS A 145 26.60 -6.28 25.45
C LYS A 145 25.76 -6.96 26.53
N LYS A 146 26.21 -8.17 26.89
CA LYS A 146 26.13 -8.65 28.27
C LYS A 146 26.98 -7.76 29.16
#